data_AF-A0A3A1Y4B8-F1
#
_entry.id   AF-A0A3A1Y4B8-F1
#
_cell.length_a   1.000
_cell.length_b   1.000
_cell.length_c   1.000
_cell.angle_alpha   90.00
_cell.angle_beta   90.00
_cell.angle_gamma   90.00
#
_symmetry.space_group_name_H-M   'P 1'
#
loop_
_entity.id
_entity.type
_entity.pdbx_description
1 polymer ?
#
loop_
_entity_poly.entity_id
_entity_poly.type
_entity_poly.pdbx_seq_one_letter_code
_entity_poly.pdbx_strand_id
1 'polypeptide(L)'
;MTQKIDFSGQSLEGIEDSHVYVPDTQSDYRSYHTGKSIKTIKNPNPLIQTQITNIVNLPAFCTATGNPGKGSYLKISYPAHNKMLEVFTFEKYINSFIGHKIVRDVEFLAQEIAVEAAIALDSPLHLEAEFVLVGFKYGQSVKVELEITEQVLQVYKGQYREKYLAFLDKGEVKESEDKTTFLERVAAQTQEPAQCPIKGKEQAQADSQKPEPAQCPVKGKEQAQAASQKPEEKQNPQAQGEYSDEQTCPFVTREQARPGATCPVTGKKYE
;
A
#
# COMPACT_ATOMS: atom_id res chain seq x y z
N MET A 1 7.81 32.96 -19.27
CA MET A 1 8.58 31.83 -18.71
C MET A 1 7.95 31.47 -17.37
N THR A 2 7.31 30.32 -17.26
CA THR A 2 6.63 29.89 -16.03
C THR A 2 7.63 29.14 -15.18
N GLN A 3 8.13 29.75 -14.10
CA GLN A 3 8.98 29.06 -13.13
C GLN A 3 8.13 28.00 -12.42
N LYS A 4 8.49 26.72 -12.59
CA LYS A 4 8.02 25.67 -11.69
C LYS A 4 8.72 25.87 -10.36
N ILE A 5 7.96 26.21 -9.33
CA ILE A 5 8.44 26.23 -7.95
C ILE A 5 8.42 24.78 -7.46
N ASP A 6 9.61 24.26 -7.16
CA ASP A 6 9.80 22.91 -6.65
C ASP A 6 9.89 22.96 -5.12
N PHE A 7 8.85 22.45 -4.45
CA PHE A 7 8.79 22.36 -2.99
C PHE A 7 9.36 21.04 -2.45
N SER A 8 9.86 20.14 -3.31
CA SER A 8 10.34 18.82 -2.89
C SER A 8 11.63 18.84 -2.05
N GLY A 9 12.34 19.98 -2.04
CA GLY A 9 13.60 20.16 -1.29
C GLY A 9 13.49 20.97 0.00
N GLN A 10 12.32 21.54 0.33
CA GLN A 10 12.14 22.22 1.62
C GLN A 10 11.74 21.19 2.66
N SER A 11 12.73 20.72 3.40
CA SER A 11 12.47 19.97 4.61
C SER A 11 11.70 20.86 5.58
N LEU A 12 10.54 20.39 6.03
CA LEU A 12 9.70 21.01 7.05
C LEU A 12 10.34 20.91 8.46
N GLU A 13 11.66 20.76 8.53
CA GLU A 13 12.53 20.53 9.70
C GLU A 13 12.53 21.70 10.73
N GLY A 14 11.64 22.68 10.60
CA GLY A 14 11.38 23.71 11.61
C GLY A 14 9.94 23.73 12.15
N ILE A 15 9.09 22.77 11.77
CA ILE A 15 7.64 22.76 12.07
C ILE A 15 7.29 22.01 13.36
N GLU A 16 8.29 21.56 14.12
CA GLU A 16 8.07 20.99 15.46
C GLU A 16 7.36 21.98 16.41
N ASP A 17 7.45 23.29 16.12
CA ASP A 17 6.74 24.37 16.82
C ASP A 17 5.62 25.05 16.00
N SER A 18 5.28 24.55 14.81
CA SER A 18 4.08 25.01 14.09
C SER A 18 2.81 24.35 14.66
N HIS A 19 2.71 24.33 15.98
CA HIS A 19 1.48 24.15 16.70
C HIS A 19 0.63 25.42 16.53
N VAL A 20 0.03 25.61 15.35
CA VAL A 20 -1.31 26.18 15.36
C VAL A 20 -2.19 25.10 15.97
N TYR A 21 -2.08 24.95 17.29
CA TYR A 21 -2.96 24.13 18.09
C TYR A 21 -4.34 24.74 17.92
N VAL A 22 -5.11 24.16 17.01
CA VAL A 22 -6.54 24.38 16.95
C VAL A 22 -7.09 23.47 18.05
N PRO A 23 -7.51 23.99 19.22
CA PRO A 23 -8.12 23.17 20.26
C PRO A 23 -9.24 22.34 19.64
N ASP A 24 -9.49 21.14 20.19
CA ASP A 24 -10.58 20.30 19.71
C ASP A 24 -11.87 21.11 19.67
N THR A 25 -12.33 21.43 18.47
CA THR A 25 -13.53 22.24 18.29
C THR A 25 -14.74 21.31 18.35
N GLN A 26 -15.91 21.84 18.71
CA GLN A 26 -17.16 21.06 18.64
C GLN A 26 -17.45 20.50 17.23
N SER A 27 -16.72 20.95 16.20
CA SER A 27 -16.81 20.46 14.82
C SER A 27 -15.84 19.33 14.47
N ASP A 28 -15.02 18.85 15.39
CA ASP A 28 -14.07 17.77 15.13
C ASP A 28 -14.79 16.42 15.11
N TYR A 29 -14.61 15.65 14.03
CA TYR A 29 -15.08 14.27 13.97
C TYR A 29 -14.03 13.38 14.65
N ARG A 30 -14.45 12.48 15.56
CA ARG A 30 -13.54 11.55 16.23
C ARG A 30 -13.78 10.14 15.74
N SER A 31 -12.74 9.51 15.19
CA SER A 31 -12.81 8.13 14.71
C SER A 31 -13.12 7.18 15.85
N TYR A 32 -14.11 6.30 15.66
CA TYR A 32 -14.40 5.23 16.63
C TYR A 32 -13.43 4.05 16.49
N HIS A 33 -12.64 3.99 15.42
CA HIS A 33 -11.58 2.98 15.28
C HIS A 33 -10.35 3.36 16.08
N THR A 34 -9.88 4.59 15.89
CA THR A 34 -8.55 5.00 16.39
C THR A 34 -8.61 6.04 17.50
N GLY A 35 -9.77 6.64 17.76
CA GLY A 35 -9.91 7.75 18.68
C GLY A 35 -9.26 9.06 18.20
N LYS A 36 -8.62 9.08 17.02
CA LYS A 36 -8.02 10.29 16.47
C LYS A 36 -9.07 11.16 15.79
N SER A 37 -8.86 12.47 15.89
CA SER A 37 -9.78 13.47 15.35
C SER A 37 -9.42 13.80 13.89
N ILE A 38 -10.44 13.87 13.05
CA ILE A 38 -10.40 14.50 11.72
C ILE A 38 -10.91 15.92 11.90
N LYS A 39 -10.01 16.91 11.77
CA LYS A 39 -10.39 18.31 11.91
C LYS A 39 -10.76 18.91 10.57
N THR A 40 -11.59 19.94 10.64
CA THR A 40 -11.94 20.77 9.48
C THR A 40 -11.65 22.23 9.79
N ILE A 41 -11.30 22.97 8.74
CA ILE A 41 -11.22 24.42 8.76
C ILE A 41 -12.42 24.99 8.01
N LYS A 42 -12.91 26.16 8.45
CA LYS A 42 -14.01 26.85 7.78
C LYS A 42 -13.57 27.32 6.39
N ASN A 43 -14.39 27.07 5.37
CA ASN A 43 -14.20 27.71 4.07
C ASN A 43 -14.50 29.22 4.21
N PRO A 44 -13.53 30.13 3.95
CA PRO A 44 -13.77 31.57 4.05
C PRO A 44 -14.79 32.09 3.04
N ASN A 45 -15.02 31.37 1.92
CA ASN A 45 -15.90 31.80 0.83
C ASN A 45 -16.82 30.65 0.38
N PRO A 46 -17.82 30.25 1.18
CA PRO A 46 -18.69 29.11 0.89
C PRO A 46 -19.61 29.30 -0.33
N LEU A 47 -19.77 30.55 -0.79
CA LEU A 47 -20.56 30.86 -1.99
C LEU A 47 -19.79 30.64 -3.30
N ILE A 48 -18.46 30.50 -3.23
CA ILE A 48 -17.62 30.24 -4.41
C ILE A 48 -17.45 28.72 -4.54
N GLN A 49 -17.93 28.17 -5.64
CA GLN A 49 -17.77 26.75 -5.92
C GLN A 49 -16.29 26.40 -6.02
N THR A 50 -15.82 25.62 -5.05
CA THR A 50 -14.42 25.22 -4.93
C THR A 50 -14.36 23.71 -4.81
N GLN A 51 -13.58 23.07 -5.68
CA GLN A 51 -13.29 21.64 -5.58
C GLN A 51 -11.90 21.48 -4.96
N ILE A 52 -11.80 20.71 -3.88
CA ILE A 52 -10.50 20.37 -3.27
C ILE A 52 -10.11 18.96 -3.66
N THR A 53 -8.82 18.75 -3.90
CA THR A 53 -8.23 17.41 -4.06
C THR A 53 -7.00 17.29 -3.18
N ASN A 54 -7.05 16.36 -2.23
CA ASN A 54 -5.93 16.04 -1.35
C ASN A 54 -5.34 14.69 -1.78
N ILE A 55 -4.03 14.63 -1.95
CA ILE A 55 -3.31 13.39 -2.28
C ILE A 55 -2.38 13.08 -1.11
N VAL A 56 -2.57 11.93 -0.50
CA VAL A 56 -1.81 11.45 0.65
C VAL A 56 -1.03 10.20 0.23
N ASN A 57 0.29 10.24 0.38
CA ASN A 57 1.11 9.05 0.24
C ASN A 57 0.92 8.17 1.47
N LEU A 58 0.68 6.88 1.27
CA LEU A 58 0.38 5.97 2.37
C LEU A 58 1.66 5.34 2.91
N PRO A 59 1.85 5.32 4.25
CA PRO A 59 2.92 4.55 4.86
C PRO A 59 2.57 3.05 4.87
N ALA A 60 3.54 2.21 5.26
CA ALA A 60 3.25 0.82 5.58
C ALA A 60 2.40 0.74 6.86
N PHE A 61 1.19 0.20 6.75
CA PHE A 61 0.27 0.01 7.88
C PHE A 61 0.50 -1.32 8.59
N CYS A 62 0.82 -2.37 7.85
CA CYS A 62 1.16 -3.68 8.39
C CYS A 62 2.67 -3.77 8.62
N THR A 63 3.09 -3.74 9.89
CA THR A 63 4.51 -3.85 10.27
C THR A 63 5.12 -5.21 9.91
N ALA A 64 4.31 -6.27 9.84
CA ALA A 64 4.79 -7.61 9.53
C ALA A 64 5.11 -7.79 8.03
N THR A 65 4.30 -7.20 7.15
CA THR A 65 4.44 -7.39 5.70
C THR A 65 5.00 -6.18 4.98
N GLY A 66 5.00 -5.00 5.60
CA GLY A 66 5.32 -3.73 4.95
C GLY A 66 4.23 -3.24 3.99
N ASN A 67 3.00 -3.74 4.11
CA ASN A 67 1.88 -3.32 3.26
C ASN A 67 1.11 -2.14 3.87
N PRO A 68 0.65 -1.17 3.08
CA PRO A 68 0.94 -1.01 1.66
C PRO A 68 2.39 -0.55 1.43
N GLY A 69 2.96 -0.94 0.30
CA GLY A 69 4.34 -0.64 -0.09
C GLY A 69 4.51 0.78 -0.65
N LYS A 70 5.76 1.16 -0.90
CA LYS A 70 6.13 2.46 -1.47
C LYS A 70 5.42 2.72 -2.79
N GLY A 71 4.91 3.94 -2.97
CA GLY A 71 4.16 4.35 -4.15
C GLY A 71 2.64 4.24 -3.99
N SER A 72 2.17 3.66 -2.88
CA SER A 72 0.76 3.65 -2.54
C SER A 72 0.26 5.03 -2.15
N TYR A 73 -0.94 5.40 -2.58
CA TYR A 73 -1.53 6.70 -2.30
C TYR A 73 -3.04 6.62 -2.17
N LEU A 74 -3.60 7.68 -1.61
CA LEU A 74 -5.02 7.94 -1.51
C LEU A 74 -5.27 9.38 -1.97
N LYS A 75 -6.22 9.55 -2.89
CA LYS A 75 -6.65 10.83 -3.44
C LYS A 75 -8.11 11.05 -3.08
N ILE A 76 -8.39 12.12 -2.36
CA ILE A 76 -9.75 12.52 -1.97
C ILE A 76 -10.13 13.79 -2.70
N SER A 77 -11.29 13.79 -3.34
CA SER A 77 -11.87 14.95 -4.01
C SER A 77 -13.26 15.26 -3.46
N TYR A 78 -13.52 16.51 -3.08
CA TYR A 78 -14.81 16.94 -2.53
C TYR A 78 -15.09 18.42 -2.81
N PRO A 79 -16.37 18.83 -2.87
CA PRO A 79 -16.74 20.23 -2.91
C PRO A 79 -16.54 20.87 -1.53
N ALA A 80 -15.76 21.94 -1.49
CA ALA A 80 -15.50 22.71 -0.29
C ALA A 80 -16.66 23.66 -0.01
N HIS A 81 -17.74 23.14 0.58
CA HIS A 81 -18.88 23.95 1.00
C HIS A 81 -18.51 24.85 2.19
N ASN A 82 -18.94 24.50 3.40
CA ASN A 82 -18.67 25.27 4.61
C ASN A 82 -17.33 24.90 5.26
N LYS A 83 -16.78 23.74 4.90
CA LYS A 83 -15.64 23.09 5.57
C LYS A 83 -14.62 22.60 4.55
N MET A 84 -13.37 22.52 4.99
CA MET A 84 -12.25 21.91 4.27
C MET A 84 -11.48 21.03 5.27
N LEU A 85 -10.90 19.91 4.82
CA LEU A 85 -10.05 19.09 5.66
C LEU A 85 -8.81 19.88 6.09
N GLU A 86 -8.46 19.78 7.37
CA GLU A 86 -7.16 20.24 7.85
C GLU A 86 -6.14 19.12 7.58
N VAL A 87 -5.13 19.42 6.76
CA VAL A 87 -4.28 18.38 6.14
C VAL A 87 -3.41 17.66 7.17
N PHE A 88 -2.90 18.36 8.19
CA PHE A 88 -1.99 17.75 9.16
C PHE A 88 -2.69 16.76 10.10
N THR A 89 -3.90 17.08 10.54
CA THR A 89 -4.74 16.22 11.37
C THR A 89 -5.29 15.06 10.55
N PHE A 90 -5.61 15.28 9.27
CA PHE A 90 -6.01 14.21 8.39
C PHE A 90 -4.90 13.17 8.17
N GLU A 91 -3.65 13.62 7.97
CA GLU A 91 -2.50 12.73 7.90
C GLU A 91 -2.27 11.98 9.22
N LYS A 92 -2.35 12.67 10.36
CA LYS A 92 -2.28 12.02 11.69
C LYS A 92 -3.36 10.97 11.90
N TYR A 93 -4.58 11.24 11.42
CA TYR A 93 -5.68 10.28 11.43
C TYR A 93 -5.35 9.06 10.57
N ILE A 94 -4.88 9.23 9.33
CA ILE A 94 -4.49 8.09 8.47
C ILE A 94 -3.36 7.26 9.12
N ASN A 95 -2.34 7.93 9.67
CA ASN A 95 -1.22 7.27 10.34
C ASN A 95 -1.63 6.51 11.60
N SER A 96 -2.79 6.81 12.19
CA SER A 96 -3.31 6.09 13.35
C SER A 96 -3.78 4.66 13.04
N PHE A 97 -3.87 4.29 11.75
CA PHE A 97 -4.13 2.92 11.32
C PHE A 97 -2.88 2.03 11.24
N ILE A 98 -1.67 2.58 11.49
CA ILE A 98 -0.45 1.78 11.54
C ILE A 98 -0.56 0.76 12.68
N GLY A 99 -0.43 -0.53 12.36
CA GLY A 99 -0.54 -1.64 13.30
C GLY A 99 -1.97 -1.91 13.79
N HIS A 100 -2.99 -1.29 13.19
CA HIS A 100 -4.36 -1.41 13.64
C HIS A 100 -4.88 -2.85 13.52
N LYS A 101 -5.67 -3.30 14.51
CA LYS A 101 -6.05 -4.72 14.64
C LYS A 101 -7.30 -5.10 13.86
N ILE A 102 -8.21 -4.15 13.64
CA ILE A 102 -9.52 -4.38 13.04
C ILE A 102 -9.47 -4.00 11.56
N VAL A 103 -9.20 -2.72 11.29
CA VAL A 103 -8.98 -2.20 9.93
C VAL A 103 -7.59 -2.57 9.45
N ARG A 104 -7.45 -3.75 8.83
CA ARG A 104 -6.19 -4.28 8.29
C ARG A 104 -6.18 -4.37 6.77
N ASP A 105 -7.32 -4.72 6.20
CA ASP A 105 -7.48 -4.84 4.76
C ASP A 105 -7.49 -3.45 4.13
N VAL A 106 -6.71 -3.28 3.05
CA VAL A 106 -6.49 -1.96 2.43
C VAL A 106 -7.76 -1.43 1.78
N GLU A 107 -8.61 -2.31 1.28
CA GLU A 107 -9.93 -2.00 0.73
C GLU A 107 -10.86 -1.46 1.81
N PHE A 108 -10.89 -2.13 2.97
CA PHE A 108 -11.72 -1.72 4.09
C PHE A 108 -11.20 -0.42 4.71
N LEU A 109 -9.87 -0.24 4.77
CA LEU A 109 -9.26 1.01 5.18
C LEU A 109 -9.71 2.19 4.29
N ALA A 110 -9.66 2.03 2.97
CA ALA A 110 -10.13 3.06 2.04
C ALA A 110 -11.60 3.42 2.27
N GLN A 111 -12.45 2.42 2.52
CA GLN A 111 -13.87 2.62 2.82
C GLN A 111 -14.09 3.41 4.11
N GLU A 112 -13.41 3.04 5.19
CA GLU A 112 -13.53 3.74 6.47
C GLU A 112 -12.99 5.17 6.36
N ILE A 113 -11.86 5.40 5.69
CA ILE A 113 -11.34 6.75 5.45
C ILE A 113 -12.32 7.59 4.63
N ALA A 114 -12.91 7.05 3.55
CA ALA A 114 -13.87 7.76 2.72
C ALA A 114 -15.08 8.23 3.53
N VAL A 115 -15.67 7.32 4.31
CA VAL A 115 -16.88 7.60 5.09
C VAL A 115 -16.59 8.57 6.22
N GLU A 116 -15.54 8.36 7.01
CA GLU A 116 -15.21 9.25 8.13
C GLU A 116 -14.83 10.66 7.65
N ALA A 117 -14.10 10.78 6.53
CA ALA A 117 -13.79 12.07 5.94
C ALA A 117 -15.04 12.80 5.43
N ALA A 118 -15.96 12.09 4.77
CA ALA A 118 -17.22 12.65 4.29
C ALA A 118 -18.12 13.12 5.44
N ILE A 119 -18.16 12.36 6.55
CA ILE A 119 -18.88 12.75 7.77
C ILE A 119 -18.25 14.00 8.40
N ALA A 120 -16.92 14.05 8.53
CA ALA A 120 -16.23 15.21 9.10
C ALA A 120 -16.48 16.49 8.28
N LEU A 121 -16.43 16.37 6.96
CA LEU A 121 -16.71 17.45 6.02
C LEU A 121 -18.18 17.83 5.92
N ASP A 122 -19.09 16.93 6.30
CA ASP A 122 -20.52 17.08 6.06
C ASP A 122 -20.83 17.33 4.57
N SER A 123 -20.16 16.58 3.69
CA SER A 123 -20.14 16.81 2.24
C SER A 123 -19.92 15.51 1.45
N PRO A 124 -20.49 15.35 0.24
CA PRO A 124 -20.18 14.22 -0.62
C PRO A 124 -18.69 14.20 -1.00
N LEU A 125 -18.17 13.01 -1.26
CA LEU A 125 -16.73 12.79 -1.40
C LEU A 125 -16.44 11.66 -2.38
N HIS A 126 -15.45 11.87 -3.24
CA HIS A 126 -14.88 10.86 -4.11
C HIS A 126 -13.50 10.46 -3.60
N LEU A 127 -13.21 9.17 -3.55
CA LEU A 127 -11.92 8.64 -3.13
C LEU A 127 -11.38 7.66 -4.17
N GLU A 128 -10.16 7.91 -4.60
CA GLU A 128 -9.34 7.00 -5.39
C GLU A 128 -8.16 6.55 -4.53
N ALA A 129 -7.88 5.26 -4.47
CA ALA A 129 -6.69 4.74 -3.82
C ALA A 129 -6.01 3.69 -4.68
N GLU A 130 -4.69 3.68 -4.65
CA GLU A 130 -3.86 2.65 -5.24
C GLU A 130 -2.91 2.12 -4.18
N PHE A 131 -3.04 0.84 -3.89
CA PHE A 131 -2.21 0.13 -2.92
C PHE A 131 -1.27 -0.80 -3.66
N VAL A 132 0.02 -0.55 -3.56
CA VAL A 132 1.08 -1.45 -4.02
C VAL A 132 1.30 -2.50 -2.92
N LEU A 133 1.01 -3.76 -3.20
CA LEU A 133 1.22 -4.84 -2.24
C LEU A 133 2.59 -5.48 -2.46
N VAL A 134 3.38 -5.55 -1.39
CA VAL A 134 4.69 -6.19 -1.32
C VAL A 134 4.56 -7.61 -0.73
N GLY A 135 5.55 -8.45 -1.01
CA GLY A 135 5.60 -9.85 -0.57
C GLY A 135 5.08 -10.87 -1.60
N PHE A 136 4.47 -10.40 -2.69
CA PHE A 136 4.11 -11.26 -3.82
C PHE A 136 5.21 -11.28 -4.87
N LYS A 137 5.61 -12.49 -5.32
CA LYS A 137 6.66 -12.69 -6.34
C LYS A 137 6.40 -11.93 -7.64
N TYR A 138 5.13 -11.78 -8.02
CA TYR A 138 4.72 -11.20 -9.30
C TYR A 138 4.25 -9.74 -9.20
N GLY A 139 4.31 -9.14 -7.99
CA GLY A 139 3.72 -7.85 -7.70
C GLY A 139 2.18 -7.89 -7.73
N GLN A 140 1.55 -7.07 -6.90
CA GLN A 140 0.11 -6.89 -6.92
C GLN A 140 -0.19 -5.43 -6.60
N SER A 141 -1.17 -4.85 -7.29
CA SER A 141 -1.76 -3.57 -6.91
C SER A 141 -3.27 -3.71 -6.77
N VAL A 142 -3.82 -3.01 -5.78
CA VAL A 142 -5.25 -2.92 -5.54
C VAL A 142 -5.67 -1.49 -5.81
N LYS A 143 -6.63 -1.31 -6.72
CA LYS A 143 -7.22 -0.01 -7.02
C LYS A 143 -8.63 0.03 -6.43
N VAL A 144 -8.90 1.08 -5.67
CA VAL A 144 -10.18 1.30 -5.01
C VAL A 144 -10.71 2.65 -5.45
N GLU A 145 -11.95 2.66 -5.93
CA GLU A 145 -12.67 3.87 -6.30
C GLU A 145 -14.00 3.86 -5.56
N LEU A 146 -14.26 4.92 -4.80
CA LEU A 146 -15.43 5.04 -3.93
C LEU A 146 -16.08 6.40 -4.13
N GLU A 147 -17.40 6.38 -4.25
CA GLU A 147 -18.22 7.58 -4.29
C GLU A 147 -19.17 7.59 -3.10
N ILE A 148 -18.99 8.56 -2.20
CA ILE A 148 -19.92 8.84 -1.10
C ILE A 148 -20.85 9.95 -1.55
N THR A 149 -22.03 9.56 -2.03
CA THR A 149 -23.09 10.50 -2.39
C THR A 149 -23.75 11.08 -1.14
N GLU A 150 -24.53 12.16 -1.31
CA GLU A 150 -25.28 12.78 -0.21
C GLU A 150 -26.21 11.77 0.48
N GLN A 151 -26.91 10.93 -0.29
CA GLN A 151 -27.83 9.94 0.27
C GLN A 151 -27.09 8.89 1.11
N VAL A 152 -25.94 8.41 0.60
CA VAL A 152 -25.10 7.44 1.30
C VAL A 152 -24.52 8.05 2.58
N LEU A 153 -24.09 9.31 2.53
CA LEU A 153 -23.59 10.05 3.68
C LEU A 153 -24.63 10.14 4.79
N GLN A 154 -25.89 10.46 4.48
CA GLN A 154 -26.96 10.55 5.48
C GLN A 154 -27.21 9.22 6.20
N VAL A 155 -27.13 8.08 5.49
CA VAL A 155 -27.24 6.74 6.08
C VAL A 155 -26.07 6.47 7.02
N TYR A 156 -24.85 6.71 6.56
CA TYR A 156 -23.65 6.42 7.36
C TYR A 156 -23.51 7.31 8.59
N LYS A 157 -23.94 8.58 8.54
CA LYS A 157 -23.96 9.44 9.74
C LYS A 157 -24.71 8.81 10.90
N GLY A 158 -25.88 8.21 10.62
CA GLY A 158 -26.66 7.49 11.64
C GLY A 158 -25.90 6.29 12.21
N GLN A 159 -25.39 5.43 11.33
CA GLN A 159 -24.67 4.21 11.71
C GLN A 159 -23.37 4.52 12.49
N TYR A 160 -22.58 5.49 12.03
CA TYR A 160 -21.31 5.87 12.65
C TYR A 160 -21.54 6.57 13.99
N ARG A 161 -22.63 7.33 14.13
CA ARG A 161 -23.04 7.88 15.43
C ARG A 161 -23.30 6.76 16.44
N GLU A 162 -24.03 5.72 16.06
CA GLU A 162 -24.30 4.57 16.94
C GLU A 162 -23.01 3.82 17.30
N LYS A 163 -22.13 3.56 16.32
CA LYS A 163 -20.82 2.95 16.55
C LYS A 163 -19.97 3.78 17.51
N TYR A 164 -19.98 5.11 17.36
CA TYR A 164 -19.25 6.02 18.24
C TYR A 164 -19.81 6.02 19.67
N LEU A 165 -21.13 6.01 19.84
CA LEU A 165 -21.75 5.88 21.17
C LEU A 165 -21.38 4.55 21.83
N ALA A 166 -21.47 3.44 21.08
CA ALA A 166 -21.06 2.13 21.57
C ALA A 166 -19.55 2.05 21.88
N PHE A 167 -18.73 2.85 21.20
CA PHE A 167 -17.32 3.00 21.50
C PHE A 167 -17.09 3.73 22.84
N LEU A 168 -17.84 4.82 23.09
CA LEU A 168 -17.77 5.55 24.37
C LEU A 168 -18.23 4.68 25.55
N ASP A 169 -19.29 3.88 25.37
CA ASP A 169 -19.85 3.01 26.42
C ASP A 169 -18.90 1.90 26.86
N LYS A 170 -17.97 1.48 25.99
CA LYS A 170 -16.96 0.45 26.31
C LYS A 170 -15.88 0.95 27.28
N GLY A 171 -15.95 2.21 27.72
CA GLY A 171 -14.94 2.86 28.53
C GLY A 171 -13.75 3.27 27.66
N GLU A 172 -13.18 4.43 27.98
CA GLU A 172 -12.09 5.08 27.22
C GLU A 172 -11.16 4.05 26.57
N VAL A 173 -11.00 4.14 25.25
CA VAL A 173 -9.73 3.72 24.66
C VAL A 173 -8.70 4.49 25.44
N LYS A 174 -7.96 3.77 26.29
CA LYS A 174 -6.76 4.32 26.92
C LYS A 174 -5.97 4.87 25.75
N GLU A 175 -5.98 6.19 25.60
CA GLU A 175 -5.05 6.84 24.71
C GLU A 175 -3.71 6.39 25.26
N SER A 176 -3.10 5.39 24.63
CA SER A 176 -1.68 5.22 24.83
C SER A 176 -1.13 6.52 24.28
N GLU A 177 -0.72 7.41 25.18
CA GLU A 177 0.04 8.60 24.82
C GLU A 177 1.19 8.10 23.98
N ASP A 178 1.03 8.20 22.67
CA ASP A 178 2.01 7.80 21.70
C ASP A 178 3.03 8.93 21.68
N LYS A 179 3.89 8.93 22.71
CA LYS A 179 4.97 9.90 22.91
C LYS A 179 6.04 9.77 21.84
N THR A 180 6.03 8.64 21.13
CA THR A 180 6.90 8.40 19.99
C THR A 180 6.54 9.33 18.85
N THR A 181 7.44 10.25 18.56
CA THR A 181 7.37 11.12 17.39
C THR A 181 7.35 10.26 16.12
N PHE A 182 6.87 10.85 15.02
CA PHE A 182 6.90 10.17 13.72
C PHE A 182 8.33 9.77 13.33
N LEU A 183 9.30 10.64 13.57
CA LEU A 183 10.71 10.39 13.28
C LEU A 183 11.29 9.26 14.14
N GLU A 184 10.94 9.14 15.42
CA GLU A 184 11.36 8.02 16.25
C GLU A 184 10.82 6.68 15.74
N ARG A 185 9.59 6.67 15.21
CA ARG A 185 9.01 5.47 14.59
C ARG A 185 9.71 5.10 13.30
N VAL A 186 9.99 6.07 12.44
CA VAL A 186 10.74 5.85 11.19
C VAL A 186 12.18 5.41 11.51
N ALA A 187 12.83 6.01 12.50
CA ALA A 187 14.17 5.65 12.94
C ALA A 187 14.22 4.23 13.52
N ALA A 188 13.28 3.86 14.39
CA ALA A 188 13.16 2.50 14.93
C ALA A 188 12.95 1.45 13.82
N GLN A 189 12.19 1.79 12.77
CA GLN A 189 12.01 0.92 11.60
C GLN A 189 13.26 0.79 10.71
N THR A 190 14.17 1.78 10.77
CA THR A 190 15.38 1.80 9.94
C THR A 190 16.58 1.16 10.66
N GLN A 191 16.55 1.05 12.00
CA GLN A 191 17.69 0.62 12.81
C GLN A 191 17.69 -0.85 13.21
N GLU A 192 16.56 -1.57 13.16
CA GLU A 192 16.54 -3.01 13.49
C GLU A 192 16.45 -3.90 12.24
N PRO A 193 17.49 -4.69 11.91
CA PRO A 193 17.33 -5.78 10.96
C PRO A 193 16.39 -6.81 11.60
N ALA A 194 15.21 -6.97 11.01
CA ALA A 194 14.17 -7.87 11.47
C ALA A 194 14.69 -9.31 11.67
N GLN A 195 15.07 -9.65 12.90
CA GLN A 195 15.21 -11.05 13.31
C GLN A 195 13.81 -11.57 13.66
N CYS A 196 13.08 -12.00 12.64
CA CYS A 196 11.89 -12.82 12.85
C CYS A 196 12.32 -14.20 13.37
N PRO A 197 11.85 -14.64 14.55
CA PRO A 197 12.07 -16.02 14.99
C PRO A 197 11.15 -16.94 14.19
N ILE A 198 11.60 -17.37 13.00
CA ILE A 198 11.04 -18.56 12.35
C ILE A 198 11.52 -19.77 13.15
N LYS A 199 10.81 -20.12 14.24
CA LYS A 199 10.90 -21.46 14.83
C LYS A 199 10.20 -22.44 13.88
N GLY A 200 10.90 -22.83 12.82
CA GLY A 200 10.56 -24.02 12.05
C GLY A 200 10.79 -25.25 12.91
N LYS A 201 9.70 -25.91 13.31
CA LYS A 201 9.75 -27.27 13.85
C LYS A 201 10.27 -28.21 12.75
N GLU A 202 11.44 -28.78 12.96
CA GLU A 202 11.80 -30.07 12.40
C GLU A 202 10.85 -31.12 12.97
N GLN A 203 9.97 -31.68 12.15
CA GLN A 203 9.38 -33.01 12.35
C GLN A 203 8.53 -33.38 11.13
N ALA A 204 9.10 -34.21 10.25
CA ALA A 204 8.41 -35.31 9.56
C ALA A 204 9.39 -36.04 8.63
N GLN A 205 10.05 -37.07 9.15
CA GLN A 205 10.38 -38.27 8.39
C GLN A 205 9.34 -39.33 8.74
N ALA A 206 8.73 -39.94 7.72
CA ALA A 206 8.45 -41.37 7.57
C ALA A 206 7.15 -41.62 6.78
N ASP A 207 7.24 -42.61 5.89
CA ASP A 207 6.16 -43.36 5.24
C ASP A 207 5.33 -42.69 4.13
N SER A 208 5.64 -43.03 2.87
CA SER A 208 4.87 -44.07 2.14
C SER A 208 5.12 -44.07 0.62
N GLN A 209 5.61 -45.21 0.16
CA GLN A 209 5.16 -45.97 -1.02
C GLN A 209 5.09 -45.32 -2.42
N LYS A 210 5.99 -45.86 -3.26
CA LYS A 210 6.08 -45.88 -4.71
C LYS A 210 4.81 -46.44 -5.41
N PRO A 211 4.32 -45.81 -6.49
CA PRO A 211 3.53 -46.49 -7.52
C PRO A 211 4.33 -46.72 -8.81
N GLU A 212 4.07 -47.87 -9.44
CA GLU A 212 4.55 -48.33 -10.74
C GLU A 212 3.97 -47.53 -11.93
N PRO A 213 4.63 -47.58 -13.11
CA PRO A 213 4.24 -46.80 -14.29
C PRO A 213 3.11 -47.47 -15.08
N ALA A 214 2.06 -46.69 -15.40
CA ALA A 214 1.01 -47.09 -16.32
C ALA A 214 1.43 -46.85 -17.78
N GLN A 215 1.22 -47.88 -18.59
CA GLN A 215 1.48 -47.96 -20.02
C GLN A 215 0.45 -47.15 -20.83
N CYS A 216 0.92 -46.39 -21.83
CA CYS A 216 0.06 -45.79 -22.86
C CYS A 216 -0.06 -46.72 -24.08
N PRO A 217 -1.28 -47.04 -24.57
CA PRO A 217 -1.45 -47.76 -25.82
C PRO A 217 -1.38 -46.83 -27.04
N VAL A 218 -0.64 -47.27 -28.06
CA VAL A 218 -0.52 -46.68 -29.39
C VAL A 218 -1.51 -47.35 -30.35
N LYS A 219 -2.28 -46.56 -31.12
CA LYS A 219 -2.95 -46.83 -32.42
C LYS A 219 -3.62 -45.51 -32.84
N GLY A 220 -3.53 -44.93 -34.05
CA GLY A 220 -2.89 -45.24 -35.32
C GLY A 220 -3.72 -44.60 -36.46
N LYS A 221 -3.06 -43.81 -37.34
CA LYS A 221 -3.46 -43.39 -38.72
C LYS A 221 -4.66 -42.40 -38.84
N GLU A 222 -4.74 -41.41 -39.74
CA GLU A 222 -4.31 -41.35 -41.16
C GLU A 222 -4.29 -39.89 -41.71
N GLN A 223 -3.19 -39.54 -42.39
CA GLN A 223 -3.02 -38.78 -43.65
C GLN A 223 -3.89 -37.56 -44.05
N ALA A 224 -3.22 -36.44 -44.37
CA ALA A 224 -3.39 -35.70 -45.63
C ALA A 224 -2.14 -34.86 -45.97
N GLN A 225 -1.77 -34.87 -47.24
CA GLN A 225 -0.57 -34.29 -47.86
C GLN A 225 -0.80 -32.86 -48.38
N ALA A 226 0.31 -32.11 -48.54
CA ALA A 226 0.65 -31.09 -49.57
C ALA A 226 1.19 -29.80 -48.95
N ALA A 227 2.17 -29.07 -49.49
CA ALA A 227 3.26 -29.31 -50.43
C ALA A 227 4.15 -28.05 -50.36
N SER A 228 5.42 -28.22 -50.74
CA SER A 228 6.27 -27.22 -51.42
C SER A 228 7.07 -26.16 -50.63
N GLN A 229 8.37 -26.22 -50.94
CA GLN A 229 9.37 -25.16 -51.17
C GLN A 229 10.45 -24.88 -50.11
N LYS A 230 11.64 -25.43 -50.42
CA LYS A 230 13.02 -24.95 -50.16
C LYS A 230 13.26 -23.56 -50.82
N PRO A 231 14.33 -22.78 -50.51
CA PRO A 231 15.74 -23.21 -50.32
C PRO A 231 16.51 -22.54 -49.15
N GLU A 232 17.61 -23.16 -48.66
CA GLU A 232 19.03 -22.68 -48.66
C GLU A 232 19.24 -21.29 -48.02
N GLU A 233 20.21 -20.95 -47.18
CA GLU A 233 21.57 -21.41 -46.93
C GLU A 233 22.08 -20.59 -45.71
N LYS A 234 22.94 -21.16 -44.85
CA LYS A 234 24.20 -20.56 -44.34
C LYS A 234 24.66 -21.23 -43.05
N GLN A 235 25.82 -21.86 -43.17
CA GLN A 235 26.66 -22.31 -42.08
C GLN A 235 27.27 -21.12 -41.35
N ASN A 236 27.31 -21.17 -40.02
CA ASN A 236 28.41 -20.58 -39.25
C ASN A 236 28.60 -21.39 -37.96
N PRO A 237 29.83 -21.84 -37.64
CA PRO A 237 30.08 -22.60 -36.42
C PRO A 237 30.41 -21.62 -35.29
N GLN A 238 29.63 -21.65 -34.20
CA GLN A 238 30.06 -21.06 -32.94
C GLN A 238 29.94 -22.09 -31.82
N ALA A 239 31.06 -22.21 -31.13
CA ALA A 239 31.35 -23.18 -30.10
C ALA A 239 30.32 -23.18 -28.98
N GLN A 240 29.85 -24.38 -28.67
CA GLN A 240 29.14 -24.68 -27.44
C GLN A 240 30.11 -24.55 -26.27
N GLY A 241 29.97 -23.48 -25.50
CA GLY A 241 30.25 -23.52 -24.07
C GLY A 241 28.91 -23.62 -23.36
N GLU A 242 28.57 -24.80 -22.85
CA GLU A 242 27.48 -24.98 -21.89
C GLU A 242 27.84 -24.17 -20.64
N TYR A 243 27.22 -22.99 -20.48
CA TYR A 243 27.11 -22.35 -19.18
C TYR A 243 25.71 -22.68 -18.66
N SER A 244 25.66 -23.40 -17.54
CA SER A 244 24.40 -23.70 -16.84
C SER A 244 23.74 -22.40 -16.42
N ASP A 245 22.57 -22.09 -16.99
CA ASP A 245 21.76 -20.87 -16.75
C ASP A 245 21.17 -20.76 -15.33
N GLU A 246 21.70 -21.47 -14.33
CA GLU A 246 21.02 -21.66 -13.03
C GLU A 246 21.28 -20.58 -11.97
N GLN A 247 22.15 -19.57 -12.17
CA GLN A 247 22.44 -18.61 -11.09
C GLN A 247 22.62 -17.14 -11.51
N THR A 248 21.87 -16.65 -12.49
CA THR A 248 21.81 -15.21 -12.76
C THR A 248 20.83 -14.54 -11.79
N CYS A 249 21.34 -13.76 -10.83
CA CYS A 249 20.56 -12.92 -9.91
C CYS A 249 19.50 -12.11 -10.70
N PRO A 250 18.19 -12.24 -10.40
CA PRO A 250 17.12 -11.69 -11.25
C PRO A 250 17.05 -10.15 -11.26
N PHE A 251 17.90 -9.48 -10.47
CA PHE A 251 17.92 -8.02 -10.30
C PHE A 251 19.13 -7.34 -10.95
N VAL A 252 19.98 -8.09 -11.65
CA VAL A 252 21.18 -7.56 -12.32
C VAL A 252 21.04 -7.82 -13.81
N THR A 253 21.17 -6.79 -14.63
CA THR A 253 21.10 -6.99 -16.09
C THR A 253 22.30 -7.79 -16.57
N ARG A 254 22.18 -8.47 -17.71
CA ARG A 254 23.23 -9.35 -18.23
C ARG A 254 24.55 -8.61 -18.46
N GLU A 255 24.50 -7.31 -18.75
CA GLU A 255 25.67 -6.45 -18.96
C GLU A 255 26.42 -6.14 -17.66
N GLN A 256 25.73 -6.20 -16.52
CA GLN A 256 26.24 -5.91 -15.17
C GLN A 256 26.73 -7.18 -14.43
N ALA A 257 26.26 -8.36 -14.83
CA ALA A 257 26.69 -9.66 -14.30
C ALA A 257 28.03 -10.11 -14.92
N ARG A 258 29.10 -9.33 -14.70
CA ARG A 258 30.46 -9.67 -15.15
C ARG A 258 31.18 -10.54 -14.11
N PRO A 259 32.10 -11.43 -14.51
CA PRO A 259 32.96 -12.17 -13.58
C PRO A 259 33.61 -11.24 -12.55
N GLY A 260 33.45 -11.56 -11.27
CA GLY A 260 33.90 -10.76 -10.12
C GLY A 260 32.91 -9.72 -9.59
N ALA A 261 31.82 -9.43 -10.31
CA ALA A 261 30.72 -8.62 -9.78
C ALA A 261 29.99 -9.37 -8.66
N THR A 262 29.28 -8.66 -7.78
CA THR A 262 28.57 -9.26 -6.63
C THR A 262 27.07 -9.03 -6.77
N CYS A 263 26.23 -10.06 -6.63
CA CYS A 263 24.77 -9.91 -6.65
C CYS A 263 24.33 -9.10 -5.42
N PRO A 264 23.58 -7.99 -5.59
CA PRO A 264 23.21 -7.10 -4.48
C PRO A 264 22.24 -7.75 -3.49
N VAL A 265 21.55 -8.82 -3.91
CA VAL A 265 20.57 -9.52 -3.07
C VAL A 265 21.19 -10.69 -2.31
N THR A 266 22.09 -11.45 -2.93
CA THR A 266 22.65 -12.68 -2.33
C THR A 266 24.07 -12.50 -1.82
N GLY A 267 24.78 -11.43 -2.20
CA GLY A 267 26.18 -11.20 -1.84
C GLY A 267 27.17 -12.16 -2.50
N LYS A 268 26.72 -13.09 -3.36
CA LYS A 268 27.59 -14.02 -4.08
C LYS A 268 28.26 -13.33 -5.27
N LYS A 269 29.52 -13.66 -5.51
CA LYS A 269 30.25 -13.21 -6.69
C LYS A 269 29.90 -14.06 -7.88
N TYR A 270 29.77 -13.43 -9.05
CA TYR A 270 29.69 -14.15 -10.32
C TYR A 270 31.09 -14.69 -10.66
N GLU A 271 31.20 -15.98 -10.94
CA GLU A 271 32.43 -16.61 -11.44
C GLU A 271 32.61 -16.38 -12.94
#